data_AF-A0A8C9TPR0-F1
#
_entry.id   AF-A0A8C9TPR0-F1
#
_cell.length_a   1.000
_cell.length_b   1.000
_cell.length_c   1.000
_cell.angle_alpha   90.00
_cell.angle_beta   90.00
_cell.angle_gamma   90.00
#
_symmetry.space_group_name_H-M   'P 1'
#
loop_
_entity.id
_entity.type
_entity.pdbx_description
1 polymer ?
#
loop_
_entity_poly.entity_id
_entity_poly.type
_entity_poly.pdbx_seq_one_letter_code
_entity_poly.pdbx_strand_id
1 'polypeptide(L)'
;YPTIPLYNLFNNAVNRAQHLHQLAADIYKEFERTLLPGMQRQLSESSALSGCYSDSIPAPTGKDETQQRSDGDLLRISSALIQSWVFPLKTFSEAFSNSLMFGTSDRIFEKLEDLSEGIDELMRTLGEGIHVSVLREPYENFDIILRTDAARMKNYGLLACFKKDMHKVETYLKVTKCRRFVESNCTL
;
A
#
# COMPACT_ATOMS: atom_id res chain seq x y z
N TYR A 1 -15.82 15.97 23.42
CA TYR A 1 -14.48 15.67 22.87
C TYR A 1 -14.23 16.60 21.70
N PRO A 2 -13.10 17.33 21.65
CA PRO A 2 -12.80 18.15 20.47
C PRO A 2 -12.56 17.22 19.27
N THR A 3 -13.32 17.41 18.21
CA THR A 3 -13.15 16.69 16.96
C THR A 3 -11.87 17.18 16.28
N ILE A 4 -11.02 16.24 15.85
CA ILE A 4 -9.81 16.57 15.10
C ILE A 4 -10.24 17.29 13.80
N PRO A 5 -9.67 18.47 13.47
CA PRO A 5 -10.01 19.16 12.23
C PRO A 5 -9.76 18.28 11.00
N LEU A 6 -10.64 18.32 10.00
CA LEU A 6 -10.53 17.51 8.77
C LEU A 6 -9.18 17.69 8.06
N TYR A 7 -8.65 18.92 8.06
CA TYR A 7 -7.31 19.20 7.54
C TYR A 7 -6.21 18.39 8.23
N ASN A 8 -6.28 18.27 9.56
CA ASN A 8 -5.32 17.48 10.34
C ASN A 8 -5.47 15.98 10.09
N LEU A 9 -6.71 15.49 9.90
CA LEU A 9 -6.95 14.10 9.50
C LEU A 9 -6.27 13.78 8.17
N PHE A 10 -6.43 14.65 7.15
CA PHE A 10 -5.77 14.48 5.86
C PHE A 10 -4.25 14.55 5.96
N ASN A 11 -3.69 15.51 6.72
CA ASN A 11 -2.25 15.58 6.95
C ASN A 11 -1.70 14.29 7.57
N ASN A 12 -2.37 13.78 8.60
CA ASN A 12 -1.97 12.55 9.26
C ASN A 12 -2.03 11.36 8.31
N ALA A 13 -3.10 11.23 7.53
CA ALA A 13 -3.26 10.13 6.56
C ALA A 13 -2.20 10.20 5.44
N VAL A 14 -1.94 11.39 4.87
CA VAL A 14 -0.91 11.57 3.84
C VAL A 14 0.48 11.23 4.39
N ASN A 15 0.83 11.73 5.58
CA ASN A 15 2.13 11.45 6.19
C ASN A 15 2.30 9.95 6.50
N ARG A 16 1.25 9.28 6.99
CA ARG A 16 1.24 7.83 7.24
C ARG A 16 1.41 7.04 5.94
N ALA A 17 0.71 7.41 4.88
CA ALA A 17 0.82 6.77 3.57
C ALA A 17 2.20 6.95 2.93
N GLN A 18 2.76 8.16 3.00
CA GLN A 18 4.13 8.44 2.56
C GLN A 18 5.15 7.58 3.28
N HIS A 19 5.04 7.50 4.60
CA HIS A 19 5.95 6.68 5.40
C HIS A 19 5.81 5.19 5.07
N LEU A 20 4.58 4.69 4.94
CA LEU A 20 4.34 3.28 4.61
C LEU A 20 4.83 2.92 3.20
N HIS A 21 4.64 3.80 2.22
CA HIS A 21 5.19 3.62 0.88
C HIS A 21 6.72 3.59 0.89
N GLN A 22 7.37 4.48 1.66
CA GLN A 22 8.83 4.46 1.81
C GLN A 22 9.32 3.14 2.43
N LEU A 23 8.69 2.68 3.51
CA LEU A 23 9.01 1.38 4.12
C LEU A 23 8.83 0.21 3.12
N ALA A 24 7.74 0.24 2.34
CA ALA A 24 7.51 -0.76 1.29
C ALA A 24 8.63 -0.77 0.24
N ALA A 25 9.09 0.41 -0.18
CA ALA A 25 10.20 0.56 -1.13
C ALA A 25 11.52 0.05 -0.55
N ASP A 26 11.80 0.33 0.72
CA ASP A 26 13.02 -0.10 1.39
C ASP A 26 13.06 -1.61 1.59
N ILE A 27 11.96 -2.24 2.02
CA ILE A 27 11.84 -3.70 2.15
C ILE A 27 11.98 -4.39 0.81
N TYR A 28 11.31 -3.86 -0.22
CA TYR A 28 11.43 -4.39 -1.58
C TYR A 28 12.87 -4.36 -2.08
N LYS A 29 13.57 -3.24 -1.88
CA LYS A 29 14.97 -3.08 -2.28
C LYS A 29 15.91 -3.98 -1.47
N GLU A 30 15.64 -4.17 -0.18
CA GLU A 30 16.44 -5.06 0.66
C GLU A 30 16.23 -6.52 0.27
N PHE A 31 14.98 -6.93 0.00
CA PHE A 31 14.69 -8.26 -0.52
C PHE A 31 15.40 -8.49 -1.86
N GLU A 32 15.37 -7.51 -2.77
CA GLU A 32 16.05 -7.60 -4.07
C GLU A 32 17.55 -7.89 -3.92
N ARG A 33 18.24 -7.27 -2.95
CA ARG A 33 19.67 -7.51 -2.68
C ARG A 33 19.99 -8.92 -2.22
N THR A 34 19.01 -9.63 -1.66
CA THR A 34 19.20 -11.02 -1.19
C THR A 34 19.09 -12.04 -2.32
N LEU A 35 18.64 -11.60 -3.50
CA LEU A 35 18.48 -12.45 -4.67
C LEU A 35 19.80 -12.61 -5.43
N LEU A 36 20.02 -13.80 -6.00
CA LEU A 36 21.18 -14.05 -6.83
C LEU A 36 21.13 -13.18 -8.11
N PRO A 37 22.27 -12.71 -8.66
CA PRO A 37 22.29 -11.84 -9.84
C PRO A 37 21.58 -12.42 -11.08
N GLY A 38 21.59 -13.75 -11.25
CA GLY A 38 20.85 -14.42 -12.33
C GLY A 38 19.32 -14.35 -12.14
N MET A 39 18.87 -14.39 -10.90
CA MET A 39 17.47 -14.25 -10.50
C MET A 39 16.97 -12.83 -10.75
N GLN A 40 17.79 -11.82 -10.45
CA GLN A 40 17.44 -10.41 -10.62
C GLN A 40 17.18 -10.04 -12.09
N ARG A 41 17.97 -10.61 -13.03
CA ARG A 41 17.72 -10.47 -14.48
C ARG A 41 16.38 -11.07 -14.87
N GLN A 42 16.11 -12.31 -14.46
CA GLN A 42 14.83 -12.98 -14.74
C GLN A 42 13.64 -12.22 -14.15
N LEU A 43 13.78 -11.67 -12.95
CA LEU A 43 12.73 -10.90 -12.29
C LEU A 43 12.49 -9.53 -12.90
N SER A 44 13.54 -8.87 -13.40
CA SER A 44 13.37 -7.63 -14.15
C SER A 44 12.56 -7.88 -15.43
N GLU A 45 12.80 -9.01 -16.09
CA GLU A 45 12.08 -9.44 -17.29
C GLU A 45 10.66 -9.99 -16.98
N SER A 46 10.47 -10.69 -15.85
CA SER A 46 9.19 -11.32 -15.47
C SER A 46 8.25 -10.43 -14.67
N SER A 47 8.77 -9.40 -13.97
CA SER A 47 7.96 -8.42 -13.24
C SER A 47 7.00 -7.63 -14.14
N ALA A 48 7.29 -7.60 -15.45
CA ALA A 48 6.40 -7.07 -16.47
C ALA A 48 5.20 -7.99 -16.78
N LEU A 49 5.17 -9.23 -16.29
CA LEU A 49 4.22 -10.28 -16.71
C LEU A 49 3.32 -10.82 -15.58
N SER A 50 3.65 -10.66 -14.30
CA SER A 50 2.78 -11.09 -13.18
C SER A 50 1.96 -9.92 -12.65
N GLY A 51 0.65 -9.90 -12.97
CA GLY A 51 -0.28 -8.90 -12.46
C GLY A 51 -0.46 -8.97 -10.93
N CYS A 52 -0.76 -7.82 -10.33
CA CYS A 52 -1.12 -7.73 -8.92
C CYS A 52 -2.61 -8.07 -8.76
N TYR A 53 -3.01 -8.71 -7.65
CA TYR A 53 -4.45 -8.92 -7.42
C TYR A 53 -5.21 -7.59 -7.41
N SER A 54 -4.58 -6.54 -6.88
CA SER A 54 -5.13 -5.18 -6.88
C SER A 54 -5.42 -4.61 -8.27
N ASP A 55 -4.97 -5.23 -9.35
CA ASP A 55 -5.35 -4.86 -10.71
C ASP A 55 -6.83 -5.22 -11.02
N SER A 56 -7.47 -6.06 -10.21
CA SER A 56 -8.93 -6.29 -10.23
C SER A 56 -9.74 -5.14 -9.62
N ILE A 57 -9.10 -4.29 -8.81
CA ILE A 57 -9.72 -3.08 -8.27
C ILE A 57 -9.65 -2.03 -9.39
N PRO A 58 -10.78 -1.37 -9.77
CA PRO A 58 -10.82 -0.39 -10.86
C PRO A 58 -10.18 0.95 -10.46
N ALA A 59 -8.92 0.88 -10.04
CA ALA A 59 -8.10 1.97 -9.56
C ALA A 59 -7.53 2.75 -10.76
N PRO A 60 -7.65 4.08 -10.78
CA PRO A 60 -7.08 4.89 -11.85
C PRO A 60 -5.57 4.68 -11.92
N THR A 61 -5.03 4.44 -13.11
CA THR A 61 -3.58 4.16 -13.27
C THR A 61 -2.81 5.37 -13.76
N GLY A 62 -3.50 6.28 -14.44
CA GLY A 62 -2.95 7.52 -14.95
C GLY A 62 -3.32 8.75 -14.12
N LYS A 63 -2.58 9.82 -14.37
CA LYS A 63 -2.84 11.16 -13.83
C LYS A 63 -4.26 11.62 -14.18
N ASP A 64 -4.62 11.59 -15.47
CA ASP A 64 -5.92 12.09 -15.95
C ASP A 64 -7.10 11.30 -15.37
N GLU A 65 -6.99 9.97 -15.31
CA GLU A 65 -8.01 9.12 -14.70
C GLU A 65 -8.19 9.43 -13.20
N THR A 66 -7.07 9.64 -12.50
CA THR A 66 -7.09 10.02 -11.08
C THR A 66 -7.77 11.39 -10.90
N GLN A 67 -7.46 12.34 -11.79
CA GLN A 67 -8.08 13.66 -11.78
C GLN A 67 -9.60 13.64 -12.04
N GLN A 68 -10.10 12.65 -12.79
CA GLN A 68 -11.53 12.50 -13.09
C GLN A 68 -12.33 11.78 -11.99
N ARG A 69 -11.69 11.01 -11.11
CA ARG A 69 -12.37 10.30 -10.01
C ARG A 69 -12.80 11.25 -8.90
N SER A 70 -13.95 10.97 -8.29
CA SER A 70 -14.41 11.73 -7.13
C SER A 70 -13.52 11.48 -5.90
N ASP A 71 -13.51 12.42 -4.96
CA ASP A 71 -12.77 12.27 -3.70
C ASP A 71 -13.21 11.02 -2.92
N GLY A 72 -14.51 10.74 -2.89
CA GLY A 72 -15.08 9.56 -2.25
C GLY A 72 -14.63 8.25 -2.91
N ASP A 73 -14.57 8.21 -4.25
CA ASP A 73 -14.07 7.04 -4.97
C ASP A 73 -12.59 6.81 -4.68
N LEU A 74 -11.77 7.86 -4.69
CA LEU A 74 -10.34 7.76 -4.37
C LEU A 74 -10.10 7.23 -2.96
N LEU A 75 -10.89 7.67 -1.97
CA LEU A 75 -10.83 7.17 -0.60
C LEU A 75 -11.30 5.71 -0.50
N ARG A 76 -12.40 5.35 -1.17
CA ARG A 76 -12.90 3.97 -1.21
C ARG A 76 -11.90 3.01 -1.85
N ILE A 77 -11.28 3.41 -2.97
CA ILE A 77 -10.23 2.62 -3.62
C ILE A 77 -9.01 2.51 -2.70
N SER A 78 -8.62 3.59 -2.01
CA SER A 78 -7.51 3.58 -1.06
C SER A 78 -7.77 2.60 0.09
N SER A 79 -8.97 2.62 0.68
CA SER A 79 -9.38 1.67 1.72
C SER A 79 -9.34 0.22 1.20
N ALA A 80 -9.87 -0.04 0.00
CA ALA A 80 -9.84 -1.38 -0.60
C ALA A 80 -8.40 -1.90 -0.83
N LEU A 81 -7.49 -1.04 -1.28
CA LEU A 81 -6.07 -1.38 -1.43
C LEU A 81 -5.44 -1.73 -0.07
N ILE A 82 -5.66 -0.91 0.95
CA ILE A 82 -5.11 -1.16 2.30
C ILE A 82 -5.65 -2.45 2.89
N GLN A 83 -6.96 -2.68 2.81
CA GLN A 83 -7.60 -3.89 3.31
C GLN A 83 -7.10 -5.16 2.61
N SER A 84 -6.72 -5.08 1.33
CA SER A 84 -6.16 -6.22 0.60
C SER A 84 -4.82 -6.71 1.16
N TRP A 85 -4.11 -5.87 1.91
CA TRP A 85 -2.78 -6.15 2.45
C TRP A 85 -2.76 -6.50 3.95
N VAL A 86 -3.86 -6.28 4.68
CA VAL A 86 -3.92 -6.52 6.14
C VAL A 86 -3.54 -7.96 6.48
N PHE A 87 -4.20 -8.94 5.87
CA PHE A 87 -3.93 -10.35 6.16
C PHE A 87 -2.54 -10.82 5.69
N PRO A 88 -2.12 -10.59 4.43
CA PRO A 88 -0.78 -10.95 3.98
C PRO A 88 0.34 -10.34 4.83
N LEU A 89 0.23 -9.05 5.19
CA LEU A 89 1.25 -8.39 6.01
C LEU A 89 1.26 -8.84 7.45
N LYS A 90 0.11 -9.22 8.02
CA LYS A 90 0.06 -9.82 9.35
C LYS A 90 0.91 -11.08 9.39
N THR A 91 0.68 -12.01 8.47
CA THR A 91 1.45 -13.25 8.37
C THR A 91 2.93 -12.99 8.09
N PHE A 92 3.25 -12.03 7.22
CA PHE A 92 4.62 -11.61 6.96
C PHE A 92 5.30 -11.08 8.23
N SER A 93 4.66 -10.14 8.93
CA SER A 93 5.21 -9.51 10.13
C SER A 93 5.43 -10.53 11.25
N GLU A 94 4.47 -11.43 11.48
CA GLU A 94 4.60 -12.49 12.49
C GLU A 94 5.80 -13.40 12.19
N ALA A 95 5.96 -13.80 10.93
CA ALA A 95 7.01 -14.72 10.49
C ALA A 95 8.42 -14.13 10.46
N PHE A 96 8.54 -12.84 10.14
CA PHE A 96 9.82 -12.16 9.94
C PHE A 96 10.21 -11.21 11.09
N SER A 97 9.37 -11.10 12.12
CA SER A 97 9.62 -10.32 13.36
C SER A 97 10.96 -10.60 14.04
N ASN A 98 11.54 -11.79 13.85
CA ASN A 98 12.82 -12.21 14.42
C ASN A 98 13.97 -12.33 13.39
N SER A 99 13.74 -11.95 12.13
CA SER A 99 14.72 -12.10 11.06
C SER A 99 15.54 -10.82 10.88
N LEU A 100 16.87 -10.93 11.08
CA LEU A 100 17.85 -9.88 10.74
C LEU A 100 17.76 -9.40 9.29
N MET A 101 17.12 -10.18 8.41
CA MET A 101 16.99 -9.92 6.98
C MET A 101 16.13 -8.68 6.66
N PHE A 102 15.31 -8.20 7.61
CA PHE A 102 14.43 -7.03 7.44
C PHE A 102 14.55 -6.04 8.60
N GLY A 103 15.75 -5.87 9.17
CA GLY A 103 16.02 -5.00 10.32
C GLY A 103 15.66 -3.50 10.16
N THR A 104 15.19 -3.09 8.97
CA THR A 104 14.65 -1.76 8.64
C THR A 104 13.13 -1.67 8.68
N SER A 105 12.41 -2.79 8.77
CA SER A 105 10.94 -2.83 8.74
C SER A 105 10.36 -2.69 10.13
N ASP A 106 10.46 -1.48 10.68
CA ASP A 106 9.79 -1.10 11.92
C ASP A 106 8.27 -1.33 11.78
N ARG A 107 7.76 -2.40 12.40
CA ARG A 107 6.33 -2.73 12.60
C ARG A 107 5.44 -2.33 11.40
N ILE A 108 5.81 -2.73 10.18
CA ILE A 108 5.12 -2.32 8.93
C ILE A 108 3.63 -2.63 8.97
N PHE A 109 3.25 -3.74 9.59
CA PHE A 109 1.87 -4.13 9.80
C PHE A 109 1.10 -3.09 10.65
N GLU A 110 1.70 -2.58 11.71
CA GLU A 110 1.10 -1.53 12.55
C GLU A 110 0.96 -0.22 11.79
N LYS A 111 1.92 0.10 10.90
CA LYS A 111 1.82 1.28 10.02
C LYS A 111 0.70 1.14 8.99
N LEU A 112 0.43 -0.08 8.52
CA LEU A 112 -0.73 -0.37 7.68
C LEU A 112 -2.03 -0.21 8.47
N GLU A 113 -2.12 -0.75 9.68
CA GLU A 113 -3.30 -0.61 10.56
C GLU A 113 -3.56 0.87 10.92
N ASP A 114 -2.53 1.61 11.34
CA ASP A 114 -2.61 3.04 11.63
C ASP A 114 -3.14 3.85 10.43
N LEU A 115 -2.74 3.48 9.20
CA LEU A 115 -3.22 4.13 7.99
C LEU A 115 -4.67 3.73 7.67
N SER A 116 -5.02 2.46 7.83
CA SER A 116 -6.39 1.97 7.63
C SER A 116 -7.38 2.74 8.51
N GLU A 117 -7.10 2.83 9.82
CA GLU A 117 -7.95 3.57 10.75
C GLU A 117 -8.06 5.06 10.38
N GLY A 118 -6.96 5.66 9.90
CA GLY A 118 -6.94 7.05 9.44
C GLY A 118 -7.81 7.28 8.20
N ILE A 119 -7.84 6.33 7.26
CA ILE A 119 -8.70 6.39 6.07
C ILE A 119 -10.16 6.19 6.45
N ASP A 120 -10.46 5.24 7.34
CA ASP A 120 -11.83 4.99 7.79
C ASP A 120 -12.42 6.20 8.53
N GLU A 121 -11.62 6.89 9.34
CA GLU A 121 -12.04 8.13 10.01
C GLU A 121 -12.25 9.28 9.02
N LEU A 122 -11.42 9.38 7.98
CA LEU A 122 -11.64 10.33 6.88
C LEU A 122 -12.96 10.05 6.15
N MET A 123 -13.22 8.80 5.78
CA MET A 123 -14.46 8.42 5.11
C MET A 123 -15.68 8.75 5.98
N ARG A 124 -15.64 8.38 7.27
CA ARG A 124 -16.70 8.68 8.24
C ARG A 124 -16.95 10.18 8.38
N THR A 125 -15.89 10.99 8.46
CA THR A 125 -15.99 12.45 8.59
C THR A 125 -16.58 13.09 7.34
N LEU A 126 -16.35 12.50 6.16
CA LEU A 126 -16.85 13.00 4.88
C LEU A 126 -18.26 12.50 4.53
N GLY A 127 -18.87 11.67 5.37
CA GLY A 127 -20.14 11.02 5.07
C GLY A 127 -20.05 9.95 3.98
N GLU A 128 -18.82 9.54 3.63
CA GLU A 128 -18.57 8.41 2.74
C GLU A 128 -18.81 7.12 3.54
N GLY A 129 -19.70 6.26 3.06
CA GLY A 129 -19.95 4.97 3.71
C GLY A 129 -18.67 4.13 3.74
N ILE A 130 -18.28 3.63 4.92
CA ILE A 130 -17.19 2.66 5.07
C ILE A 130 -17.56 1.43 4.26
N HIS A 131 -16.84 1.21 3.17
CA HIS A 131 -17.08 0.06 2.32
C HIS A 131 -16.13 -1.04 2.78
N VAL A 132 -16.65 -1.97 3.59
CA VAL A 132 -15.94 -3.22 3.87
C VAL A 132 -15.98 -4.02 2.58
N SER A 133 -14.96 -3.87 1.74
CA SER A 133 -14.74 -4.80 0.63
C SER A 133 -14.42 -6.16 1.24
N VAL A 134 -15.44 -7.02 1.32
CA VAL A 134 -15.31 -8.46 1.62
C VAL A 134 -14.63 -9.14 0.44
N LEU A 135 -13.39 -8.76 0.14
CA LEU A 135 -12.51 -9.54 -0.70
C LEU A 135 -11.81 -10.50 0.25
N ARG A 136 -12.29 -11.75 0.22
CA ARG A 136 -11.69 -12.87 0.95
C ARG A 136 -10.24 -13.01 0.47
N GLU A 137 -9.29 -12.64 1.33
CA GLU A 137 -7.85 -12.88 1.20
C GLU A 137 -7.33 -12.75 -0.24
N PRO A 138 -7.35 -11.53 -0.80
CA PRO A 138 -7.08 -11.27 -2.21
C PRO A 138 -5.67 -11.70 -2.62
N TYR A 139 -4.71 -11.58 -1.71
CA TYR A 139 -3.37 -12.10 -1.87
C TYR A 139 -3.19 -13.37 -1.04
N GLU A 140 -2.51 -14.35 -1.60
CA GLU A 140 -1.97 -15.45 -0.82
C GLU A 140 -0.89 -14.94 0.16
N ASN A 141 -0.73 -15.65 1.28
CA ASN A 141 0.32 -15.35 2.23
C ASN A 141 1.72 -15.45 1.62
N PHE A 142 2.61 -14.64 2.19
CA PHE A 142 4.04 -14.69 1.90
C PHE A 142 4.58 -16.09 2.20
N ASP A 143 5.43 -16.60 1.31
CA ASP A 143 6.12 -17.86 1.55
C ASP A 143 7.29 -17.61 2.49
N ILE A 144 7.11 -17.97 3.75
CA ILE A 144 8.11 -17.78 4.81
C ILE A 144 9.36 -18.63 4.52
N ILE A 145 9.21 -19.75 3.81
CA ILE A 145 10.27 -20.71 3.53
C ILE A 145 10.91 -20.35 2.18
N LEU A 146 11.85 -19.40 2.21
CA LEU A 146 12.62 -18.91 1.05
C LEU A 146 13.64 -19.90 0.48
N ARG A 147 13.37 -21.21 0.54
CA ARG A 147 14.28 -22.29 0.10
C ARG A 147 14.30 -22.45 -1.42
N THR A 148 13.17 -22.20 -2.09
CA THR A 148 13.03 -22.39 -3.54
C THR A 148 13.07 -21.05 -4.28
N ASP A 149 13.51 -21.07 -5.53
CA ASP A 149 13.46 -19.89 -6.40
C ASP A 149 12.02 -19.44 -6.66
N ALA A 150 11.07 -20.37 -6.76
CA ALA A 150 9.65 -20.06 -6.87
C ALA A 150 9.11 -19.28 -5.66
N ALA A 151 9.48 -19.65 -4.43
CA ALA A 151 9.10 -18.93 -3.21
C ALA A 151 9.68 -17.50 -3.20
N ARG A 152 10.95 -17.36 -3.62
CA ARG A 152 11.60 -16.04 -3.74
C ARG A 152 10.91 -15.16 -4.79
N MET A 153 10.56 -15.71 -5.96
CA MET A 153 9.83 -14.98 -7.00
C MET A 153 8.45 -14.54 -6.53
N LYS A 154 7.71 -15.43 -5.86
CA LYS A 154 6.39 -15.12 -5.32
C LYS A 154 6.46 -13.95 -4.34
N ASN A 155 7.37 -14.01 -3.37
CA ASN A 155 7.53 -12.93 -2.38
C ASN A 155 8.03 -11.63 -3.01
N TYR A 156 8.94 -11.71 -3.98
CA TYR A 156 9.37 -10.52 -4.74
C TYR A 156 8.18 -9.86 -5.45
N GLY A 157 7.33 -10.64 -6.11
CA GLY A 157 6.10 -10.15 -6.75
C GLY A 157 5.13 -9.51 -5.76
N LEU A 158 4.89 -10.15 -4.61
CA LEU A 158 4.06 -9.59 -3.54
C LEU A 158 4.62 -8.26 -3.00
N LEU A 159 5.92 -8.17 -2.74
CA LEU A 159 6.55 -6.92 -2.29
C LEU A 159 6.48 -5.81 -3.37
N ALA A 160 6.64 -6.17 -4.64
CA ALA A 160 6.48 -5.23 -5.75
C ALA A 160 5.04 -4.69 -5.83
N CYS A 161 4.05 -5.57 -5.69
CA CYS A 161 2.64 -5.19 -5.64
C CYS A 161 2.31 -4.33 -4.42
N PHE A 162 2.82 -4.69 -3.24
CA PHE A 162 2.62 -3.89 -2.04
C PHE A 162 3.16 -2.47 -2.21
N LYS A 163 4.40 -2.33 -2.71
CA LYS A 163 5.01 -1.04 -3.02
C LYS A 163 4.16 -0.23 -4.02
N LYS A 164 3.72 -0.86 -5.11
CA LYS A 164 2.86 -0.24 -6.15
C LYS A 164 1.53 0.25 -5.56
N ASP A 165 0.90 -0.55 -4.70
CA ASP A 165 -0.39 -0.21 -4.09
C ASP A 165 -0.25 0.91 -3.06
N MET A 166 0.82 0.91 -2.24
CA MET A 166 1.05 1.99 -1.28
C MET A 166 1.34 3.33 -1.97
N HIS A 167 2.06 3.31 -3.10
CA HIS A 167 2.24 4.50 -3.93
C HIS A 167 0.90 5.06 -4.46
N LYS A 168 -0.02 4.18 -4.89
CA LYS A 168 -1.37 4.58 -5.30
C LYS A 168 -2.14 5.24 -4.15
N VAL A 169 -2.15 4.61 -2.97
CA VAL A 169 -2.81 5.15 -1.77
C VAL A 169 -2.25 6.52 -1.39
N GLU A 170 -0.92 6.68 -1.36
CA GLU A 170 -0.28 7.97 -1.11
C GLU A 170 -0.74 9.02 -2.13
N THR A 171 -0.73 8.67 -3.41
CA THR A 171 -1.12 9.57 -4.51
C THR A 171 -2.57 10.01 -4.37
N TYR A 172 -3.49 9.07 -4.13
CA TYR A 172 -4.91 9.37 -3.98
C TYR A 172 -5.20 10.27 -2.78
N LEU A 173 -4.58 10.00 -1.63
CA LEU A 173 -4.73 10.84 -0.45
C LEU A 173 -4.18 12.26 -0.67
N LYS A 174 -3.04 12.39 -1.36
CA LYS A 174 -2.51 13.71 -1.73
C LYS A 174 -3.47 14.46 -2.66
N VAL A 175 -3.96 13.81 -3.72
CA VAL A 175 -4.90 14.43 -4.66
C VAL A 175 -6.17 14.90 -3.96
N THR A 176 -6.79 14.04 -3.13
CA THR A 176 -7.99 14.38 -2.37
C THR A 176 -7.74 15.54 -1.40
N LYS A 177 -6.60 15.56 -0.69
CA LYS A 177 -6.21 16.68 0.18
C LYS A 177 -6.04 17.97 -0.63
N CYS A 178 -5.31 17.92 -1.75
CA CYS A 178 -5.01 19.06 -2.61
C CYS A 178 -6.28 19.72 -3.15
N ARG A 179 -7.26 18.92 -3.60
CA ARG A 179 -8.55 19.43 -4.10
C ARG A 179 -9.35 20.17 -3.03
N ARG A 180 -9.29 19.70 -1.78
CA ARG A 180 -10.10 20.23 -0.68
C ARG A 180 -9.54 21.50 -0.06
N PHE A 181 -8.21 21.62 0.01
CA PHE A 181 -7.57 22.71 0.74
C PHE A 181 -6.77 23.67 -0.13
N VAL A 182 -6.73 23.44 -1.46
CA VAL A 182 -6.09 24.33 -2.45
C VAL A 182 -4.68 24.76 -2.01
N GLU A 183 -3.86 23.79 -1.59
CA GLU A 183 -2.49 24.07 -1.17
C GLU A 183 -1.63 24.45 -2.37
N SER A 184 -0.90 25.56 -2.27
CA SER A 184 -0.04 26.12 -3.33
C SER A 184 1.11 25.20 -3.77
N ASN A 185 1.43 24.16 -3.00
CA ASN A 185 2.49 23.18 -3.29
C ASN A 185 1.96 21.90 -3.97
N CYS A 186 0.67 21.82 -4.26
CA CYS A 186 0.09 20.68 -4.93
C CYS A 186 0.39 20.71 -6.43
N THR A 187 1.37 19.93 -6.88
CA THR A 187 1.52 19.63 -8.32
C THR A 187 0.55 18.49 -8.64
N LEU A 188 -0.68 18.84 -9.06
CA LEU A 188 -1.70 17.88 -9.50
C LEU A 188 -1.32 17.19 -10.80
#